data_AF-A0A5N5Q6H8-F1
#
_entry.id   AF-A0A5N5Q6H8-F1
#
_cell.length_a   1.000
_cell.length_b   1.000
_cell.length_c   1.000
_cell.angle_alpha   90.00
_cell.angle_beta   90.00
_cell.angle_gamma   90.00
#
_symmetry.space_group_name_H-M   'P 1'
#
loop_
_entity.id
_entity.type
_entity.pdbx_description
1 polymer ?
#
loop_
_entity_poly.entity_id
_entity_poly.type
_entity_poly.pdbx_seq_one_letter_code
_entity_poly.pdbx_strand_id
1 'polypeptide(L)'
;MDEFIPNNYVELCRAHRDGALATYSLPFEFRALEAILQHRINTLQARLNEVQPQILDCLESLVDPKLLSADRSKLHMLLLNSKSLSELETDIKVFKDSLLKILDEDELIEELCLTKWTDPVCCSEESSLGLDHAHEMELLLENYFMQAEELGNKTRELKGLIDDSESVIFINLDSHRNVMMRLNLQLTMGTFSLVMDFKSKGTVDKSVGIVTILNHGY
;
A
#
# COMPACT_ATOMS: atom_id res chain seq x y z
N MET A 1 22.93 -5.21 -32.68
CA MET A 1 23.81 -5.61 -31.56
C MET A 1 23.23 -4.94 -30.34
N ASP A 2 22.23 -5.58 -29.76
CA ASP A 2 21.72 -5.22 -28.44
C ASP A 2 22.11 -6.38 -27.55
N GLU A 3 23.14 -6.15 -26.72
CA GLU A 3 23.50 -7.05 -25.64
C GLU A 3 22.37 -7.02 -24.61
N PHE A 4 21.53 -8.05 -24.66
CA PHE A 4 20.59 -8.38 -23.61
C PHE A 4 21.41 -8.91 -22.44
N ILE A 5 21.97 -8.02 -21.62
CA ILE A 5 22.55 -8.38 -20.32
C ILE A 5 21.38 -8.87 -19.46
N PRO A 6 21.31 -10.16 -19.10
CA PRO A 6 20.22 -10.65 -18.28
C PRO A 6 20.34 -10.03 -16.89
N ASN A 7 19.39 -9.19 -16.53
CA ASN A 7 19.39 -8.39 -15.30
C ASN A 7 18.99 -9.21 -14.05
N ASN A 8 19.19 -10.53 -14.10
CA ASN A 8 18.75 -11.43 -13.07
C ASN A 8 19.83 -12.48 -12.83
N TYR A 9 20.50 -12.38 -11.68
CA TYR A 9 21.43 -13.39 -11.18
C TYR A 9 20.82 -14.80 -11.20
N VAL A 10 19.49 -14.91 -11.11
CA VAL A 10 18.74 -16.18 -11.26
C VAL A 10 18.87 -16.81 -12.64
N GLU A 11 18.91 -16.04 -13.73
CA GLU A 11 19.11 -16.61 -15.08
C GLU A 11 20.56 -17.05 -15.29
N LEU A 12 21.53 -16.37 -14.68
CA LEU A 12 22.93 -16.81 -14.69
C LEU A 12 23.10 -18.13 -13.91
N CYS A 13 22.47 -18.26 -12.74
CA CYS A 13 22.45 -19.52 -11.99
C CYS A 13 21.62 -20.62 -12.68
N ARG A 14 20.57 -20.29 -13.44
CA ARG A 14 19.82 -21.26 -14.27
C ARG A 14 20.63 -21.72 -15.49
N ALA A 15 21.28 -20.80 -16.18
CA ALA A 15 22.13 -21.10 -17.33
C ALA A 15 23.33 -21.97 -16.95
N HIS A 16 23.88 -21.77 -15.74
CA HIS A 16 24.92 -22.65 -15.19
C HIS A 16 24.39 -24.04 -14.78
N ARG A 17 23.07 -24.17 -14.53
CA ARG A 17 22.38 -25.42 -14.15
C ARG A 17 22.01 -26.30 -15.35
N ASP A 18 21.71 -25.70 -16.51
CA ASP A 18 21.31 -26.44 -17.71
C ASP A 18 22.48 -27.07 -18.49
N GLY A 19 23.73 -26.68 -18.18
CA GLY A 19 24.93 -27.19 -18.85
C GLY A 19 25.56 -28.45 -18.23
N ALA A 20 25.20 -28.82 -17.00
CA ALA A 20 25.81 -29.94 -16.28
C ALA A 20 24.75 -30.95 -15.83
N LEU A 21 24.53 -31.97 -16.66
CA LEU A 21 24.06 -33.31 -16.31
C LEU A 21 22.99 -33.42 -15.19
N ALA A 22 21.75 -33.59 -15.65
CA ALA A 22 20.70 -34.43 -15.07
C ALA A 22 20.95 -35.05 -13.67
N THR A 23 20.04 -34.75 -12.75
CA THR A 23 19.66 -35.62 -11.61
C THR A 23 20.70 -35.86 -10.50
N TYR A 24 21.36 -34.82 -10.01
CA TYR A 24 21.55 -34.73 -8.57
C TYR A 24 20.38 -33.92 -8.03
N SER A 25 19.45 -34.60 -7.35
CA SER A 25 18.38 -33.91 -6.62
C SER A 25 19.06 -32.91 -5.69
N LEU A 26 18.72 -31.63 -5.81
CA LEU A 26 19.10 -30.61 -4.84
C LEU A 26 18.86 -31.19 -3.43
N PRO A 27 19.79 -31.03 -2.48
CA PRO A 27 19.64 -31.63 -1.16
C PRO A 27 18.31 -31.21 -0.53
N PHE A 28 17.74 -32.07 0.31
CA PHE A 28 16.35 -31.90 0.75
C PHE A 28 16.13 -30.57 1.47
N GLU A 29 17.16 -30.09 2.18
CA GLU A 29 17.19 -28.84 2.93
C GLU A 29 17.00 -27.62 2.01
N PHE A 30 17.70 -27.57 0.88
CA PHE A 30 17.56 -26.48 -0.09
C PHE A 30 16.16 -26.49 -0.70
N ARG A 31 15.65 -27.67 -1.07
CA ARG A 31 14.30 -27.77 -1.66
C ARG A 31 13.21 -27.39 -0.67
N ALA A 32 13.35 -27.81 0.58
CA ALA A 32 12.40 -27.47 1.63
C ALA A 32 12.42 -25.96 1.92
N LEU A 33 13.61 -25.39 2.06
CA LEU A 33 13.79 -23.96 2.33
C LEU A 33 13.31 -23.11 1.15
N GLU A 34 13.68 -23.47 -0.08
CA GLU A 34 13.21 -22.82 -1.30
C GLU A 34 11.67 -22.82 -1.36
N ALA A 35 11.02 -23.96 -1.10
CA ALA A 35 9.56 -24.05 -1.10
C ALA A 35 8.92 -23.16 -0.03
N ILE A 36 9.49 -23.09 1.17
CA ILE A 36 8.98 -22.25 2.28
C ILE A 36 9.15 -20.76 1.97
N LEU A 37 10.36 -20.35 1.54
CA LEU A 37 10.65 -18.96 1.21
C LEU A 37 9.83 -18.49 0.01
N GLN A 38 9.73 -19.31 -1.03
CA GLN A 38 8.90 -19.03 -2.18
C GLN A 38 7.42 -18.91 -1.80
N HIS A 39 6.90 -19.79 -0.94
CA HIS A 39 5.54 -19.69 -0.44
C HIS A 39 5.31 -18.38 0.32
N ARG A 40 6.29 -17.97 1.15
CA ARG A 40 6.21 -16.73 1.91
C ARG A 40 6.18 -15.51 0.96
N ILE A 41 7.11 -15.43 0.01
CA ILE A 41 7.14 -14.36 -0.99
C ILE A 41 5.84 -14.30 -1.79
N ASN A 42 5.36 -15.45 -2.28
CA ASN A 42 4.10 -15.51 -3.04
C ASN A 42 2.90 -15.02 -2.22
N THR A 43 2.85 -15.35 -0.93
CA THR A 43 1.79 -14.91 -0.03
C THR A 43 1.82 -13.40 0.19
N LEU A 44 3.02 -12.82 0.41
CA LEU A 44 3.18 -11.38 0.53
C LEU A 44 2.83 -10.65 -0.77
N GLN A 45 3.30 -11.16 -1.90
CA GLN A 45 3.04 -10.59 -3.22
C GLN A 45 1.55 -10.63 -3.56
N ALA A 46 0.85 -11.72 -3.24
CA ALA A 46 -0.59 -11.84 -3.44
C ALA A 46 -1.37 -10.78 -2.64
N ARG A 47 -1.01 -10.59 -1.36
CA ARG A 47 -1.62 -9.54 -0.52
C ARG A 47 -1.36 -8.14 -1.06
N LEU A 48 -0.15 -7.86 -1.56
CA LEU A 48 0.13 -6.55 -2.17
C LEU A 48 -0.73 -6.33 -3.42
N ASN A 49 -0.81 -7.35 -4.30
CA ASN A 49 -1.57 -7.28 -5.55
C ASN A 49 -3.08 -7.15 -5.32
N GLU A 50 -3.60 -7.60 -4.18
CA GLU A 50 -5.00 -7.42 -3.80
C GLU A 50 -5.29 -5.99 -3.31
N VAL A 51 -4.38 -5.42 -2.52
CA VAL A 51 -4.56 -4.11 -1.88
C VAL A 51 -4.24 -2.95 -2.83
N GLN A 52 -3.27 -3.13 -3.72
CA GLN A 52 -2.83 -2.11 -4.70
C GLN A 52 -3.96 -1.53 -5.57
N PRO A 53 -4.75 -2.32 -6.32
CA PRO A 53 -5.82 -1.77 -7.16
C PRO A 53 -6.90 -1.08 -6.34
N GLN A 54 -7.24 -1.61 -5.16
CA GLN A 54 -8.25 -1.02 -4.29
C GLN A 54 -7.87 0.37 -3.79
N ILE A 55 -6.57 0.58 -3.48
CA ILE A 55 -6.07 1.89 -3.08
C ILE A 55 -6.12 2.86 -4.25
N LEU A 56 -5.61 2.46 -5.43
CA LEU A 56 -5.60 3.34 -6.61
C LEU A 56 -7.02 3.76 -7.02
N ASP A 57 -7.97 2.83 -7.03
CA ASP A 57 -9.38 3.12 -7.33
C ASP A 57 -10.01 4.07 -6.29
N CYS A 58 -9.71 3.87 -5.00
CA CYS A 58 -10.17 4.76 -3.95
C CYS A 58 -9.60 6.17 -4.13
N LEU A 59 -8.29 6.27 -4.36
CA LEU A 59 -7.58 7.53 -4.57
C LEU A 59 -8.13 8.30 -5.77
N GLU A 60 -8.26 7.65 -6.94
CA GLU A 60 -8.80 8.29 -8.15
C GLU A 60 -10.19 8.88 -7.89
N SER A 61 -11.03 8.13 -7.17
CA SER A 61 -12.39 8.58 -6.91
C SER A 61 -12.54 9.64 -5.83
N LEU A 62 -11.59 9.72 -4.87
CA LEU A 62 -11.56 10.71 -3.79
C LEU A 62 -10.84 12.01 -4.20
N VAL A 63 -9.95 11.93 -5.20
CA VAL A 63 -9.25 13.09 -5.75
C VAL A 63 -10.15 13.91 -6.69
N ASP A 64 -11.15 13.31 -7.35
CA ASP A 64 -12.07 14.05 -8.23
C ASP A 64 -13.03 14.95 -7.43
N PRO A 65 -12.90 16.30 -7.51
CA PRO A 65 -13.75 17.23 -6.79
C PRO A 65 -15.23 17.18 -7.21
N LYS A 66 -15.56 16.54 -8.34
CA LYS A 66 -16.95 16.38 -8.82
C LYS A 66 -17.66 15.18 -8.18
N LEU A 67 -16.93 14.24 -7.57
CA LEU A 67 -17.46 13.00 -6.99
C LEU A 67 -17.56 13.03 -5.46
N LEU A 68 -17.20 14.16 -4.82
CA LEU A 68 -17.13 14.38 -3.35
C LEU A 68 -18.41 14.10 -2.55
N SER A 69 -19.54 13.87 -3.22
CA SER A 69 -20.80 13.54 -2.54
C SER A 69 -20.88 12.09 -2.04
N ALA A 70 -19.92 11.22 -2.40
CA ALA A 70 -19.98 9.76 -2.19
C ALA A 70 -19.01 9.20 -1.12
N ASP A 71 -18.45 10.05 -0.24
CA ASP A 71 -17.11 9.82 0.31
C ASP A 71 -16.96 9.03 1.62
N ARG A 72 -18.00 8.87 2.46
CA ARG A 72 -17.76 8.31 3.80
C ARG A 72 -17.37 6.82 3.77
N SER A 73 -17.98 6.02 2.89
CA SER A 73 -17.66 4.59 2.76
C SER A 73 -16.31 4.37 2.09
N LYS A 74 -15.97 5.16 1.07
CA LYS A 74 -14.69 5.08 0.35
C LYS A 74 -13.50 5.53 1.19
N LEU A 75 -13.68 6.58 1.99
CA LEU A 75 -12.67 6.99 2.97
C LEU A 75 -12.44 5.90 4.02
N HIS A 76 -13.50 5.24 4.49
CA HIS A 76 -13.37 4.10 5.39
C HIS A 76 -12.64 2.90 4.73
N MET A 77 -12.90 2.64 3.45
CA MET A 77 -12.18 1.61 2.68
C MET A 77 -10.70 1.97 2.51
N LEU A 78 -10.37 3.23 2.22
CA LEU A 78 -9.00 3.70 2.15
C LEU A 78 -8.26 3.55 3.49
N LEU A 79 -8.90 3.91 4.60
CA LEU A 79 -8.32 3.71 5.94
C LEU A 79 -8.11 2.22 6.27
N LEU A 80 -9.05 1.36 5.89
CA LEU A 80 -8.92 -0.08 6.04
C LEU A 80 -7.76 -0.63 5.21
N ASN A 81 -7.63 -0.20 3.96
CA ASN A 81 -6.54 -0.59 3.06
C ASN A 81 -5.18 -0.08 3.56
N SER A 82 -5.11 1.14 4.09
CA SER A 82 -3.91 1.70 4.71
C SER A 82 -3.46 0.89 5.94
N LYS A 83 -4.42 0.46 6.77
CA LYS A 83 -4.14 -0.46 7.89
C LYS A 83 -3.59 -1.79 7.39
N SER A 84 -4.25 -2.41 6.40
CA SER A 84 -3.80 -3.67 5.79
C SER A 84 -2.39 -3.55 5.19
N LEU A 85 -2.09 -2.43 4.54
CA LEU A 85 -0.77 -2.14 3.98
C LEU A 85 0.30 -1.99 5.07
N SER A 86 -0.04 -1.37 6.21
CA SER A 86 0.88 -1.25 7.35
C SER A 86 1.14 -2.59 8.04
N GLU A 87 0.14 -3.47 8.11
CA GLU A 87 0.32 -4.86 8.56
C GLU A 87 1.23 -5.63 7.58
N LEU A 88 1.00 -5.50 6.27
CA LEU A 88 1.84 -6.11 5.24
C LEU A 88 3.30 -5.60 5.29
N GLU A 89 3.51 -4.30 5.46
CA GLU A 89 4.84 -3.71 5.63
C GLU A 89 5.57 -4.31 6.85
N THR A 90 4.88 -4.42 7.98
CA THR A 90 5.43 -5.03 9.19
C THR A 90 5.80 -6.50 8.96
N ASP A 91 4.92 -7.24 8.28
CA ASP A 91 5.14 -8.64 7.92
C ASP A 91 6.34 -8.84 7.00
N ILE A 92 6.53 -7.97 6.00
CA ILE A 92 7.70 -7.97 5.12
C ILE A 92 8.96 -7.66 5.94
N LYS A 93 8.90 -6.66 6.83
CA LYS A 93 10.02 -6.26 7.67
C LYS A 93 10.47 -7.41 8.59
N VAL A 94 9.53 -8.05 9.30
CA VAL A 94 9.84 -9.19 10.18
C VAL A 94 10.46 -10.34 9.40
N PHE A 95 9.97 -10.61 8.18
CA PHE A 95 10.54 -11.63 7.31
C PHE A 95 11.97 -11.28 6.87
N LYS A 96 12.21 -10.04 6.43
CA LYS A 96 13.55 -9.54 6.08
C LYS A 96 14.52 -9.60 7.26
N ASP A 97 14.10 -9.13 8.43
CA ASP A 97 14.91 -9.11 9.65
C ASP A 97 15.27 -10.55 10.08
N SER A 98 14.40 -11.52 9.81
CA SER A 98 14.68 -12.94 10.09
C SER A 98 15.68 -13.52 9.09
N LEU A 99 15.58 -13.16 7.81
CA LEU A 99 16.56 -13.56 6.79
C LEU A 99 17.94 -12.95 7.04
N LEU A 100 17.99 -11.67 7.43
CA LEU A 100 19.25 -10.98 7.76
C LEU A 100 19.98 -11.65 8.91
N LYS A 101 19.28 -12.01 9.98
CA LYS A 101 19.91 -12.73 11.11
C LYS A 101 20.56 -14.05 10.69
N ILE A 102 19.93 -14.77 9.76
CA ILE A 102 20.49 -16.02 9.23
C ILE A 102 21.70 -15.71 8.35
N LEU A 103 21.62 -14.69 7.49
CA LEU A 103 22.71 -14.26 6.62
C LEU A 103 23.91 -13.68 7.38
N ASP A 104 23.70 -13.04 8.54
CA ASP A 104 24.75 -12.43 9.36
C ASP A 104 25.55 -13.45 10.19
N GLU A 105 25.03 -14.67 10.37
CA GLU A 105 25.62 -15.71 11.22
C GLU A 105 26.00 -16.94 10.37
N ASP A 106 27.27 -17.01 9.95
CA ASP A 106 27.83 -18.14 9.17
C ASP A 106 27.53 -19.51 9.81
N GLU A 107 27.53 -19.57 11.16
CA GLU A 107 27.20 -20.78 11.93
C GLU A 107 25.77 -21.27 11.66
N LEU A 108 24.80 -20.35 11.48
CA LEU A 108 23.41 -20.69 11.18
C LEU A 108 23.24 -21.18 9.74
N ILE A 109 23.97 -20.58 8.78
CA ILE A 109 24.01 -21.04 7.39
C ILE A 109 24.59 -22.46 7.32
N GLU A 110 25.67 -22.70 8.06
CA GLU A 110 26.25 -24.03 8.16
C GLU A 110 25.32 -25.05 8.82
N GLU A 111 24.53 -24.66 9.82
CA GLU A 111 23.54 -25.53 10.49
C GLU A 111 22.39 -25.92 9.56
N LEU A 112 21.98 -25.02 8.64
CA LEU A 112 20.96 -25.29 7.63
C LEU A 112 21.40 -26.35 6.61
N CYS A 113 22.70 -26.49 6.36
CA CYS A 113 23.29 -27.49 5.47
C CYS A 113 23.41 -28.87 6.16
N LEU A 114 22.27 -29.55 6.31
CA LEU A 114 22.16 -30.83 7.05
C LEU A 114 22.83 -32.03 6.35
N THR A 115 23.05 -31.98 5.03
CA THR A 115 23.69 -33.07 4.28
C THR A 115 25.11 -33.37 4.76
N LYS A 116 25.80 -32.41 5.39
CA LYS A 116 27.13 -32.60 6.01
C LYS A 116 27.19 -33.70 7.09
N TRP A 117 26.03 -34.10 7.64
CA TRP A 117 25.91 -35.12 8.68
C TRP A 117 25.44 -36.49 8.18
N THR A 118 25.10 -36.61 6.90
CA THR A 118 24.48 -37.85 6.36
C THR A 118 25.51 -38.80 5.74
N ASP A 119 26.69 -38.33 5.32
CA ASP A 119 27.70 -39.17 4.67
C ASP A 119 29.06 -39.13 5.43
N PRO A 120 29.46 -40.21 6.13
CA PRO A 120 30.71 -40.25 6.89
C PRO A 120 31.97 -40.27 6.00
N VAL A 121 31.83 -40.37 4.67
CA VAL A 121 32.94 -40.23 3.71
C VAL A 121 33.31 -38.76 3.46
N CYS A 122 32.39 -37.82 3.68
CA CYS A 122 32.65 -36.38 3.58
C CYS A 122 33.34 -35.81 4.83
N CYS A 123 33.49 -36.60 5.90
CA CYS A 123 34.15 -36.20 7.15
C CYS A 123 35.68 -36.37 7.14
N SER A 124 36.28 -36.80 6.02
CA SER A 124 37.74 -36.77 5.86
C SER A 124 38.14 -35.43 5.24
N GLU A 125 38.71 -34.59 6.10
CA GLU A 125 39.74 -33.58 5.83
C GLU A 125 40.12 -33.45 4.32
N GLU A 126 39.91 -32.26 3.73
CA GLU A 126 40.30 -31.80 2.38
C GLU A 126 39.24 -31.63 1.27
N SER A 127 37.93 -31.68 1.54
CA SER A 127 36.93 -31.35 0.50
C SER A 127 36.46 -29.90 0.55
N SER A 128 36.93 -29.09 -0.40
CA SER A 128 36.43 -27.77 -0.79
C SER A 128 34.93 -27.72 -1.16
N LEU A 129 34.20 -28.82 -1.00
CA LEU A 129 32.76 -28.97 -1.26
C LEU A 129 31.87 -28.55 -0.08
N GLY A 130 32.37 -28.56 1.16
CA GLY A 130 31.58 -28.14 2.33
C GLY A 130 31.33 -26.63 2.39
N LEU A 131 32.34 -25.83 2.01
CA LEU A 131 32.24 -24.38 1.82
C LEU A 131 31.32 -24.02 0.64
N ASP A 132 31.28 -24.85 -0.39
CA ASP A 132 30.45 -24.65 -1.58
C ASP A 132 28.96 -24.72 -1.25
N HIS A 133 28.53 -25.68 -0.42
CA HIS A 133 27.12 -25.82 -0.06
C HIS A 133 26.63 -24.71 0.89
N ALA A 134 27.46 -24.27 1.83
CA ALA A 134 27.14 -23.12 2.67
C ALA A 134 27.02 -21.83 1.83
N HIS A 135 27.94 -21.61 0.90
CA HIS A 135 27.89 -20.46 -0.01
C HIS A 135 26.69 -20.51 -0.97
N GLU A 136 26.34 -21.68 -1.52
CA GLU A 136 25.12 -21.84 -2.32
C GLU A 136 23.85 -21.56 -1.52
N MET A 137 23.83 -21.91 -0.23
CA MET A 137 22.72 -21.63 0.68
C MET A 137 22.59 -20.13 0.97
N GLU A 138 23.72 -19.46 1.23
CA GLU A 138 23.81 -18.01 1.39
C GLU A 138 23.25 -17.29 0.15
N LEU A 139 23.72 -17.64 -1.05
CA LEU A 139 23.25 -17.05 -2.32
C LEU A 139 21.73 -17.24 -2.53
N LEU A 140 21.18 -18.39 -2.14
CA LEU A 140 19.74 -18.63 -2.20
C LEU A 140 18.99 -17.69 -1.24
N LEU A 141 19.46 -17.58 0.00
CA LEU A 141 18.88 -16.71 1.02
C LEU A 141 18.95 -15.23 0.62
N GLU A 142 20.09 -14.77 0.10
CA GLU A 142 20.29 -13.41 -0.42
C GLU A 142 19.31 -13.08 -1.53
N ASN A 143 19.08 -14.01 -2.48
CA ASN A 143 18.10 -13.80 -3.54
C ASN A 143 16.68 -13.60 -2.98
N TYR A 144 16.26 -14.42 -2.01
CA TYR A 144 14.94 -14.24 -1.38
C TYR A 144 14.87 -12.97 -0.53
N PHE A 145 15.98 -12.55 0.08
CA PHE A 145 16.07 -11.27 0.77
C PHE A 145 15.87 -10.10 -0.20
N MET A 146 16.53 -10.14 -1.37
CA MET A 146 16.37 -9.11 -2.42
C MET A 146 14.92 -9.05 -2.94
N GLN A 147 14.28 -10.21 -3.16
CA GLN A 147 12.86 -10.26 -3.56
C GLN A 147 11.94 -9.67 -2.46
N ALA A 148 12.20 -9.97 -1.19
CA ALA A 148 11.45 -9.39 -0.08
C ALA A 148 11.67 -7.87 0.03
N GLU A 149 12.88 -7.38 -0.28
CA GLU A 149 13.19 -5.96 -0.32
C GLU A 149 12.45 -5.23 -1.44
N GLU A 150 12.46 -5.78 -2.64
CA GLU A 150 11.69 -5.23 -3.77
C GLU A 150 10.22 -5.09 -3.40
N LEU A 151 9.66 -6.11 -2.76
CA LEU A 151 8.27 -6.11 -2.31
C LEU A 151 8.02 -5.06 -1.21
N GLY A 152 8.95 -4.90 -0.28
CA GLY A 152 8.91 -3.85 0.73
C GLY A 152 8.97 -2.45 0.12
N ASN A 153 9.75 -2.26 -0.93
CA ASN A 153 9.85 -0.98 -1.64
C ASN A 153 8.54 -0.62 -2.35
N LYS A 154 7.92 -1.56 -3.06
CA LYS A 154 6.58 -1.36 -3.67
C LYS A 154 5.51 -1.03 -2.62
N THR A 155 5.56 -1.70 -1.47
CA THR A 155 4.64 -1.44 -0.35
C THR A 155 4.83 -0.02 0.20
N ARG A 156 6.08 0.44 0.34
CA ARG A 156 6.41 1.79 0.81
C ARG A 156 5.99 2.87 -0.17
N GLU A 157 6.20 2.65 -1.47
CA GLU A 157 5.74 3.56 -2.53
C GLU A 157 4.23 3.76 -2.46
N LEU A 158 3.47 2.66 -2.37
CA LEU A 158 2.00 2.72 -2.27
C LEU A 158 1.52 3.45 -1.00
N LYS A 159 2.25 3.31 0.11
CA LYS A 159 1.97 4.03 1.35
C LYS A 159 2.24 5.53 1.21
N GLY A 160 3.32 5.91 0.51
CA GLY A 160 3.61 7.30 0.16
C GLY A 160 2.47 7.92 -0.66
N LEU A 161 1.94 7.21 -1.65
CA LEU A 161 0.80 7.68 -2.44
C LEU A 161 -0.46 7.92 -1.60
N ILE A 162 -0.72 7.09 -0.59
CA ILE A 162 -1.82 7.29 0.36
C ILE A 162 -1.59 8.56 1.18
N ASP A 163 -0.41 8.73 1.75
CA ASP A 163 -0.05 9.89 2.59
C ASP A 163 -0.14 11.21 1.80
N ASP A 164 0.39 11.22 0.57
CA ASP A 164 0.30 12.36 -0.34
C ASP A 164 -1.17 12.75 -0.62
N SER A 165 -2.02 11.73 -0.83
CA SER A 165 -3.43 11.92 -1.15
C SER A 165 -4.29 12.28 0.07
N GLU A 166 -3.90 11.88 1.29
CA GLU A 166 -4.62 12.21 2.52
C GLU A 166 -4.78 13.73 2.69
N SER A 167 -3.72 14.48 2.40
CA SER A 167 -3.73 15.94 2.47
C SER A 167 -4.75 16.56 1.50
N VAL A 168 -4.82 16.06 0.26
CA VAL A 168 -5.76 16.51 -0.78
C VAL A 168 -7.20 16.17 -0.40
N ILE A 169 -7.43 14.96 0.10
CA ILE A 169 -8.74 14.50 0.58
C ILE A 169 -9.24 15.40 1.71
N PHE A 170 -8.36 15.72 2.68
CA PHE A 170 -8.71 16.58 3.81
C PHE A 170 -9.08 18.00 3.35
N ILE A 171 -8.33 18.58 2.41
CA ILE A 171 -8.63 19.90 1.83
C ILE A 171 -9.98 19.88 1.11
N ASN A 172 -10.27 18.84 0.33
CA ASN A 172 -11.54 18.72 -0.40
C ASN A 172 -12.74 18.60 0.54
N LEU A 173 -12.63 17.81 1.61
CA LEU A 173 -13.68 17.68 2.62
C LEU A 173 -13.95 19.00 3.35
N ASP A 174 -12.91 19.76 3.67
CA ASP A 174 -13.06 21.07 4.29
C ASP A 174 -13.72 22.08 3.34
N SER A 175 -13.32 22.07 2.06
CA SER A 175 -13.94 22.90 1.01
C SER A 175 -15.45 22.64 0.89
N HIS A 176 -15.89 21.39 0.91
CA HIS A 176 -17.32 21.05 0.86
C HIS A 176 -18.09 21.59 2.09
N ARG A 177 -17.52 21.45 3.30
CA ARG A 177 -18.09 22.05 4.52
C ARG A 177 -18.17 23.58 4.42
N ASN A 178 -17.14 24.21 3.86
CA ASN A 178 -17.07 25.64 3.64
C ASN A 178 -18.10 26.13 2.62
N VAL A 179 -18.38 25.36 1.55
CA VAL A 179 -19.45 25.64 0.59
C VAL A 179 -20.82 25.57 1.27
N MET A 180 -21.09 24.53 2.07
CA MET A 180 -22.38 24.39 2.76
C MET A 180 -22.62 25.54 3.76
N MET A 181 -21.60 25.92 4.53
CA MET A 181 -21.70 27.06 5.45
C MET A 181 -21.94 28.38 4.69
N ARG A 182 -21.28 28.56 3.54
CA ARG A 182 -21.50 29.72 2.66
C ARG A 182 -22.95 29.77 2.14
N LEU A 183 -23.50 28.64 1.70
CA LEU A 183 -24.88 28.57 1.20
C LEU A 183 -25.90 28.89 2.30
N ASN A 184 -25.69 28.40 3.53
CA ASN A 184 -26.56 28.72 4.67
C ASN A 184 -26.56 30.23 4.98
N LEU A 185 -25.38 30.86 4.96
CA LEU A 185 -25.25 32.30 5.15
C LEU A 185 -25.99 33.09 4.04
N GLN A 186 -25.85 32.68 2.78
CA GLN A 186 -26.55 33.31 1.66
C GLN A 186 -28.07 33.17 1.76
N LEU A 187 -28.58 31.99 2.14
CA LEU A 187 -30.01 31.76 2.35
C LEU A 187 -30.57 32.58 3.52
N THR A 188 -29.81 32.67 4.62
CA THR A 188 -30.18 33.48 5.79
C THR A 188 -30.24 34.96 5.42
N MET A 189 -29.22 35.46 4.69
CA MET A 189 -29.18 36.84 4.21
C MET A 189 -30.33 37.14 3.23
N GLY A 190 -30.62 36.21 2.30
CA GLY A 190 -31.75 36.31 1.38
C GLY A 190 -33.10 36.35 2.11
N THR A 191 -33.31 35.45 3.08
CA THR A 191 -34.53 35.41 3.90
C THR A 191 -34.71 36.70 4.71
N PHE A 192 -33.62 37.22 5.30
CA PHE A 192 -33.65 38.48 6.03
C PHE A 192 -34.05 39.66 5.13
N SER A 193 -33.48 39.73 3.91
CA SER A 193 -33.84 40.75 2.93
C SER A 193 -35.33 40.69 2.56
N LEU A 194 -35.85 39.49 2.28
CA LEU A 194 -37.25 39.30 1.95
C LEU A 194 -38.20 39.67 3.10
N VAL A 195 -37.85 39.34 4.34
CA VAL A 195 -38.63 39.71 5.53
C VAL A 195 -38.67 41.22 5.73
N MET A 196 -37.54 41.91 5.55
CA MET A 196 -37.46 43.36 5.64
C MET A 196 -38.31 44.05 4.57
N ASP A 197 -38.27 43.58 3.32
CA ASP A 197 -39.07 44.11 2.22
C ASP A 197 -40.57 43.92 2.45
N PHE A 198 -40.98 42.75 2.93
CA PHE A 198 -42.39 42.47 3.26
C PHE A 198 -42.89 43.36 4.41
N LYS A 199 -42.07 43.55 5.45
CA LYS A 199 -42.41 44.43 6.58
C LYS A 199 -42.54 45.89 6.15
N SER A 200 -41.67 46.35 5.27
CA SER A 200 -41.75 47.70 4.69
C SER A 200 -43.06 47.90 3.93
N LYS A 201 -43.38 47.01 2.96
CA LYS A 201 -44.64 47.07 2.19
C LYS A 201 -45.88 46.98 3.07
N GLY A 202 -45.91 46.06 4.03
CA GLY A 202 -47.06 45.90 4.94
C GLY A 202 -47.27 47.11 5.87
N THR A 203 -46.20 47.83 6.23
CA THR A 203 -46.31 49.05 7.02
C THR A 203 -46.84 50.21 6.17
N VAL A 204 -46.39 50.32 4.92
CA VAL A 204 -46.88 51.32 3.96
C VAL A 204 -48.36 51.10 3.64
N ASP A 205 -48.78 49.88 3.34
CA ASP A 205 -50.19 49.56 3.04
C ASP A 205 -51.12 49.86 4.23
N LYS A 206 -50.70 49.51 5.45
CA LYS A 206 -51.45 49.85 6.66
C LYS A 206 -51.56 51.36 6.85
N SER A 207 -50.49 52.10 6.55
CA SER A 207 -50.48 53.57 6.68
C SER A 207 -51.37 54.24 5.64
N VAL A 208 -51.34 53.77 4.38
CA VAL A 208 -52.22 54.24 3.31
C VAL A 208 -53.68 53.92 3.63
N GLY A 209 -53.99 52.69 4.08
CA GLY A 209 -55.35 52.31 4.47
C GLY A 209 -55.92 53.18 5.60
N ILE A 210 -55.13 53.48 6.63
CA ILE A 210 -55.55 54.38 7.72
C ILE A 210 -55.85 55.79 7.17
N VAL A 211 -54.99 56.33 6.30
CA VAL A 211 -55.20 57.64 5.68
C VAL A 211 -56.44 57.68 4.80
N THR A 212 -56.73 56.62 4.04
CA THR A 212 -57.96 56.52 3.23
C THR A 212 -59.22 56.46 4.08
N ILE A 213 -59.23 55.68 5.16
CA ILE A 213 -60.37 55.58 6.08
C ILE A 213 -60.62 56.93 6.77
N LEU A 214 -59.57 57.65 7.15
CA LEU A 214 -59.70 58.98 7.74
C LEU A 214 -60.23 60.03 6.75
N ASN A 215 -59.87 59.95 5.46
CA ASN A 215 -60.34 60.90 4.43
C ASN A 215 -61.76 60.62 3.90
N HIS A 216 -62.33 59.44 4.13
CA HIS A 216 -63.71 59.09 3.72
C HIS A 216 -64.71 59.07 4.89
N GLY A 217 -64.23 59.28 6.13
CA GLY A 217 -65.04 59.31 7.35
C GLY A 217 -65.40 60.71 7.86
N TYR A 218 -65.12 61.77 7.10
CA TYR A 218 -65.50 63.15 7.37
C TYR A 218 -66.39 63.71 6.25
#